data_AF-A0A6B2TKH7-F1
#
_entry.id   AF-A0A6B2TKH7-F1
#
_cell.length_a   1.000
_cell.length_b   1.000
_cell.length_c   1.000
_cell.angle_alpha   90.00
_cell.angle_beta   90.00
_cell.angle_gamma   90.00
#
_symmetry.space_group_name_H-M   'P 1'
#
loop_
_entity.id
_entity.type
_entity.pdbx_description
1 polymer ?
#
loop_
_entity_poly.entity_id
_entity_poly.type
_entity_poly.pdbx_seq_one_letter_code
_entity_poly.pdbx_strand_id
1 'polypeptide(L)'
;RFRPSLRHPDAPPAQPADRAFLDVLLSLPPAQRRALMLYDGVGLDLPETAAETEASTPATANRLLNARETIAERLPDLADPEALHRRLAEVGKAEKLRLPKADRVRTGSEYRARFWTRAAIAFTALIIGATALTLRNAPTHYEPPQAPGRAISGVPPRMGPGPLTYEDTTLREKLRAELPNGQDRLAPQAR
;
A
#
# COMPACT_ATOMS: atom_id res chain seq x y z
N ARG A 1 9.34 -23.23 -13.05
CA ARG A 1 7.95 -23.45 -13.52
C ARG A 1 7.26 -24.37 -12.52
N PHE A 2 6.42 -23.84 -11.63
CA PHE A 2 5.59 -24.68 -10.76
C PHE A 2 4.63 -25.46 -11.66
N ARG A 3 4.71 -26.80 -11.65
CA ARG A 3 3.75 -27.68 -12.33
C ARG A 3 2.95 -28.42 -11.25
N PRO A 4 1.86 -27.81 -10.72
CA PRO A 4 1.04 -28.43 -9.69
C PRO A 4 0.52 -29.82 -10.10
N SER A 5 0.28 -30.02 -11.40
CA SER A 5 -0.21 -31.28 -11.98
C SER A 5 0.75 -32.47 -11.88
N LEU A 6 2.02 -32.25 -11.51
CA LEU A 6 3.00 -33.33 -11.30
C LEU A 6 3.21 -33.66 -9.82
N ARG A 7 2.56 -32.95 -8.90
CA ARG A 7 2.51 -33.38 -7.49
C ARG A 7 1.50 -34.52 -7.38
N HIS A 8 2.03 -35.70 -7.14
CA HIS A 8 1.21 -36.80 -6.66
C HIS A 8 1.05 -36.57 -5.16
N PRO A 9 -0.18 -36.49 -4.63
CA PRO A 9 -0.37 -36.49 -3.19
C PRO A 9 0.22 -37.77 -2.62
N ASP A 10 0.88 -37.66 -1.46
CA ASP A 10 1.40 -38.82 -0.76
C ASP A 10 0.25 -39.79 -0.42
N ALA A 11 0.56 -41.07 -0.26
CA ALA A 11 -0.45 -42.06 0.11
C ALA A 11 -1.11 -41.64 1.43
N PRO A 12 -2.45 -41.65 1.52
CA PRO A 12 -3.12 -41.21 2.73
C PRO A 12 -2.80 -42.17 3.90
N PRO A 13 -2.84 -41.69 5.15
CA PRO A 13 -2.57 -42.52 6.33
C PRO A 13 -3.38 -43.82 6.32
N ALA A 14 -2.78 -44.93 6.76
CA ALA A 14 -3.46 -46.22 6.75
C ALA A 14 -4.67 -46.25 7.70
N GLN A 15 -4.54 -45.67 8.90
CA GLN A 15 -5.61 -45.66 9.89
C GLN A 15 -6.70 -44.64 9.52
N PRO A 16 -7.99 -45.01 9.63
CA PRO A 16 -9.10 -44.11 9.29
C PRO A 16 -9.17 -42.89 10.20
N ALA A 17 -8.83 -43.05 11.48
CA ALA A 17 -8.79 -41.94 12.44
C ALA A 17 -7.69 -40.92 12.12
N ASP A 18 -6.55 -41.36 11.58
CA ASP A 18 -5.46 -40.47 11.16
C ASP A 18 -5.84 -39.68 9.90
N ARG A 19 -6.55 -40.34 8.96
CA ARG A 19 -7.10 -39.69 7.77
C ARG A 19 -8.12 -38.62 8.13
N ALA A 20 -9.08 -38.94 8.98
CA ALA A 20 -10.10 -37.99 9.42
C ALA A 20 -9.49 -36.76 10.11
N PHE A 21 -8.48 -36.98 10.96
CA PHE A 21 -7.75 -35.90 11.60
C PHE A 21 -6.98 -35.03 10.60
N LEU A 22 -6.25 -35.66 9.67
CA LEU A 22 -5.50 -34.96 8.63
C LEU A 22 -6.44 -34.15 7.72
N ASP A 23 -7.60 -34.68 7.36
CA ASP A 23 -8.61 -33.99 6.54
C ASP A 23 -9.12 -32.72 7.24
N VAL A 24 -9.42 -32.80 8.54
CA VAL A 24 -9.82 -31.63 9.33
C VAL A 24 -8.69 -30.61 9.38
N LEU A 25 -7.46 -31.01 9.68
CA LEU A 25 -6.30 -30.11 9.64
C LEU A 25 -6.13 -29.46 8.27
N LEU A 26 -6.30 -30.23 7.19
CA LEU A 26 -6.12 -29.74 5.83
C LEU A 26 -7.25 -28.80 5.38
N SER A 27 -8.44 -28.91 5.99
CA SER A 27 -9.58 -28.01 5.77
C SER A 27 -9.39 -26.62 6.41
N LEU A 28 -8.52 -26.50 7.42
CA LEU A 28 -8.24 -25.22 8.06
C LEU A 28 -7.62 -24.22 7.08
N PRO A 29 -7.97 -22.91 7.19
CA PRO A 29 -7.28 -21.84 6.49
C PRO A 29 -5.76 -21.94 6.67
N PRO A 30 -4.93 -21.72 5.62
CA PRO A 30 -3.49 -21.93 5.69
C PRO A 30 -2.78 -21.18 6.83
N ALA A 31 -3.24 -19.97 7.17
CA ALA A 31 -2.69 -19.17 8.26
C ALA A 31 -3.00 -19.76 9.64
N GLN A 32 -4.21 -20.30 9.84
CA GLN A 32 -4.62 -20.96 11.08
C GLN A 32 -3.89 -22.29 11.25
N ARG A 33 -3.85 -23.12 10.20
CA ARG A 33 -3.11 -24.38 10.20
C ARG A 33 -1.63 -24.18 10.53
N ARG A 34 -0.97 -23.18 9.92
CA ARG A 34 0.45 -22.89 10.20
C ARG A 34 0.67 -22.48 11.65
N ALA A 35 -0.15 -21.58 12.18
CA ALA A 35 -0.06 -21.16 13.58
C ALA A 35 -0.23 -22.36 14.53
N LEU A 36 -1.24 -23.20 14.29
CA LEU A 36 -1.50 -24.39 15.10
C LEU A 36 -0.35 -25.40 15.03
N MET A 37 0.20 -25.67 13.85
CA MET A 37 1.35 -26.58 13.72
C MET A 37 2.61 -26.07 14.43
N LEU A 38 2.86 -24.76 14.45
CA LEU A 38 4.02 -24.18 15.12
C LEU A 38 3.84 -24.16 16.65
N TYR A 39 2.65 -23.76 17.12
CA TYR A 39 2.36 -23.68 18.55
C TYR A 39 2.07 -25.07 19.15
N ASP A 40 1.03 -25.75 18.68
CA ASP A 40 0.58 -27.04 19.22
C ASP A 40 1.35 -28.23 18.65
N GLY A 41 1.96 -28.13 17.46
CA GLY A 41 2.74 -29.22 16.86
C GLY A 41 4.21 -29.22 17.26
N VAL A 42 4.88 -28.08 17.07
CA VAL A 42 6.32 -27.91 17.36
C VAL A 42 6.56 -27.52 18.83
N GLY A 43 5.61 -26.83 19.46
CA GLY A 43 5.75 -26.37 20.86
C GLY A 43 6.44 -25.01 21.00
N LEU A 44 6.43 -24.17 19.95
CA LEU A 44 6.90 -22.79 20.07
C LEU A 44 5.99 -21.99 20.99
N ASP A 45 6.55 -21.00 21.67
CA ASP A 45 5.73 -20.07 22.45
C ASP A 45 4.93 -19.13 21.52
N LEU A 46 4.02 -18.36 22.11
CA LEU A 46 3.11 -17.50 21.33
C LEU A 46 3.87 -16.34 20.62
N PRO A 47 4.80 -15.61 21.27
CA PRO A 47 5.64 -14.62 20.59
C PRO A 47 6.50 -15.18 19.44
N GLU A 48 7.16 -16.33 19.63
CA GLU A 48 7.98 -17.00 18.62
C GLU A 48 7.12 -17.45 17.44
N THR A 49 5.96 -18.06 17.71
CA THR A 49 5.00 -18.44 16.67
C THR A 49 4.53 -17.21 15.88
N ALA A 50 4.32 -16.08 16.55
CA ALA A 50 3.94 -14.83 15.89
C ALA A 50 5.05 -14.30 14.98
N ALA A 51 6.30 -14.32 15.46
CA ALA A 51 7.46 -13.96 14.66
C ALA A 51 7.60 -14.85 13.41
N GLU A 52 7.48 -16.17 13.57
CA GLU A 52 7.61 -17.16 12.48
C GLU A 52 6.45 -17.15 11.47
N THR A 53 5.32 -16.54 11.85
CA THR A 53 4.17 -16.34 10.96
C THR A 53 4.06 -14.92 10.44
N GLU A 54 5.05 -14.07 10.72
CA GLU A 54 5.08 -12.64 10.36
C GLU A 54 3.78 -11.92 10.76
N ALA A 55 3.27 -12.25 11.95
CA ALA A 55 2.02 -11.72 12.48
C ALA A 55 2.22 -11.11 13.86
N SER A 56 1.31 -10.23 14.26
CA SER A 56 1.29 -9.76 15.65
C SER A 56 0.85 -10.87 16.59
N THR A 57 1.35 -10.85 17.83
CA THR A 57 0.95 -11.80 18.88
C THR A 57 -0.58 -11.96 19.03
N PRO A 58 -1.39 -10.89 19.08
CA PRO A 58 -2.85 -11.04 19.15
C PRO A 58 -3.47 -11.66 17.88
N ALA A 59 -2.91 -11.40 16.70
CA ALA A 59 -3.38 -12.02 15.46
C ALA A 59 -3.11 -13.54 15.46
N THR A 60 -1.94 -13.95 15.96
CA THR A 60 -1.58 -15.36 16.13
C THR A 60 -2.47 -16.05 17.16
N ALA A 61 -2.73 -15.40 18.31
CA ALA A 61 -3.64 -15.93 19.33
C ALA A 61 -5.06 -16.15 18.76
N ASN A 62 -5.59 -15.17 18.04
CA ASN A 62 -6.91 -15.28 17.41
C ASN A 62 -6.95 -16.42 16.38
N ARG A 63 -5.89 -16.59 15.58
CA ARG A 63 -5.79 -17.72 14.64
C ARG A 63 -5.80 -19.07 15.35
N LEU A 64 -5.10 -19.21 16.48
CA LEU A 64 -5.08 -20.44 17.28
C LEU A 64 -6.46 -20.75 17.88
N LEU A 65 -7.14 -19.73 18.41
CA LEU A 65 -8.49 -19.89 18.97
C LEU A 65 -9.47 -20.43 17.91
N ASN A 66 -9.56 -19.79 16.74
CA ASN A 66 -10.45 -20.25 15.67
C ASN A 66 -10.07 -21.64 15.14
N ALA A 67 -8.77 -21.94 15.08
CA ALA A 67 -8.29 -23.25 14.62
C ALA A 67 -8.73 -24.36 15.59
N ARG A 68 -8.56 -24.13 16.90
CA ARG A 68 -8.96 -25.07 17.94
C ARG A 68 -10.47 -25.22 18.03
N GLU A 69 -11.23 -24.14 17.88
CA GLU A 69 -12.69 -24.17 17.78
C GLU A 69 -13.14 -25.05 16.60
N THR A 70 -12.59 -24.83 15.41
CA THR A 70 -12.92 -25.64 14.22
C THR A 70 -12.57 -27.11 14.42
N ILE A 71 -11.46 -27.42 15.08
CA ILE A 71 -11.07 -28.80 15.40
C ILE A 71 -12.06 -29.40 16.41
N ALA A 72 -12.40 -28.69 17.49
CA ALA A 72 -13.30 -29.16 18.52
C ALA A 72 -14.72 -29.43 17.98
N GLU A 73 -15.20 -28.60 17.05
CA GLU A 73 -16.49 -28.81 16.37
C GLU A 73 -16.53 -30.09 15.54
N ARG A 74 -15.42 -30.44 14.88
CA ARG A 74 -15.34 -31.59 13.96
C ARG A 74 -14.87 -32.87 14.65
N LEU A 75 -14.05 -32.75 15.67
CA LEU A 75 -13.40 -33.81 16.42
C LEU A 75 -13.45 -33.46 17.93
N PRO A 76 -14.62 -33.68 18.58
CA PRO A 76 -14.83 -33.29 19.97
C PRO A 76 -13.84 -33.92 20.95
N ASP A 77 -13.37 -35.13 20.65
CA ASP A 77 -12.36 -35.84 21.45
C ASP A 77 -11.01 -35.11 21.51
N LEU A 78 -10.78 -34.14 20.61
CA LEU A 78 -9.58 -33.31 20.53
C LEU A 78 -9.83 -31.86 20.98
N ALA A 79 -10.94 -31.58 21.66
CA ALA A 79 -11.22 -30.26 22.23
C ALA A 79 -10.22 -29.88 23.34
N ASP A 80 -9.67 -30.88 24.04
CA ASP A 80 -8.59 -30.69 25.00
C ASP A 80 -7.25 -30.41 24.29
N PRO A 81 -6.56 -29.29 24.58
CA PRO A 81 -5.28 -28.96 23.96
C PRO A 81 -4.19 -30.02 24.15
N GLU A 82 -4.14 -30.70 25.29
CA GLU A 82 -3.15 -31.77 25.51
C GLU A 82 -3.44 -33.00 24.63
N ALA A 83 -4.71 -33.39 24.51
CA ALA A 83 -5.14 -34.44 23.59
C ALA A 83 -4.79 -34.10 22.14
N LEU A 84 -5.01 -32.85 21.71
CA LEU A 84 -4.63 -32.37 20.38
C LEU A 84 -3.11 -32.44 20.15
N HIS A 85 -2.30 -31.95 21.10
CA HIS A 85 -0.84 -32.01 21.02
C HIS A 85 -0.35 -33.46 20.91
N ARG A 86 -0.89 -34.36 21.74
CA ARG A 86 -0.55 -35.79 21.71
C ARG A 86 -0.89 -36.40 20.36
N ARG A 87 -2.06 -36.09 19.81
CA ARG A 87 -2.50 -36.57 18.50
C ARG A 87 -1.60 -36.08 17.37
N LEU A 88 -1.20 -34.81 17.39
CA LEU A 88 -0.22 -34.25 16.45
C LEU A 88 1.12 -34.99 16.52
N ALA A 89 1.60 -35.28 17.72
CA ALA A 89 2.84 -36.02 17.92
C ALA A 89 2.76 -37.48 17.44
N GLU A 90 1.62 -38.16 17.64
CA GLU A 90 1.39 -39.53 17.14
C GLU A 90 1.42 -39.59 15.62
N VAL A 91 0.67 -38.70 14.96
CA VAL A 91 0.62 -38.64 13.48
C VAL A 91 1.98 -38.25 12.91
N GLY A 92 2.71 -37.34 13.57
CA GLY A 92 4.07 -36.97 13.19
C GLY A 92 5.09 -38.11 13.31
N LYS A 93 4.91 -39.05 14.26
CA LYS A 93 5.77 -40.23 14.42
C LYS A 93 5.43 -41.36 13.44
N ALA A 94 4.15 -41.50 13.08
CA ALA A 94 3.68 -42.53 12.16
C ALA A 94 4.27 -42.35 10.76
N GLU A 95 4.48 -41.09 10.34
CA GLU A 95 4.95 -40.78 9.00
C GLU A 95 6.48 -40.64 8.95
N LYS A 96 7.15 -41.54 8.20
CA LYS A 96 8.57 -41.40 7.89
C LYS A 96 8.76 -40.32 6.81
N LEU A 97 8.66 -39.06 7.21
CA LEU A 97 8.91 -37.94 6.31
C LEU A 97 10.37 -37.99 5.83
N ARG A 98 10.55 -38.30 4.54
CA ARG A 98 11.85 -38.11 3.89
C ARG A 98 12.10 -36.62 3.78
N LEU A 99 13.14 -36.13 4.46
CA LEU A 99 13.59 -34.75 4.32
C LEU A 99 13.74 -34.43 2.82
N PRO A 100 13.14 -33.33 2.34
CA PRO A 100 13.30 -32.94 0.95
C PRO A 100 14.79 -32.74 0.65
N LYS A 101 15.25 -33.23 -0.52
CA LYS A 101 16.64 -33.03 -0.96
C LYS A 101 17.00 -31.54 -0.87
N ALA A 102 18.15 -31.23 -0.25
CA ALA A 102 18.61 -29.86 -0.01
C ALA A 102 18.54 -28.98 -1.26
N ASP A 103 18.93 -29.52 -2.43
CA ASP A 103 18.89 -28.83 -3.72
C ASP A 103 17.49 -28.35 -4.10
N ARG A 104 16.45 -29.14 -3.79
CA ARG A 104 15.06 -28.76 -4.09
C ARG A 104 14.58 -27.61 -3.20
N VAL A 105 14.96 -27.62 -1.92
CA VAL A 105 14.64 -26.55 -0.98
C VAL A 105 15.32 -25.25 -1.42
N ARG A 106 16.62 -25.31 -1.71
CA ARG A 106 17.42 -24.17 -2.18
C ARG A 106 16.90 -23.61 -3.49
N THR A 107 16.66 -24.47 -4.48
CA THR A 107 16.17 -24.03 -5.79
C THR A 107 14.79 -23.38 -5.66
N GLY A 108 13.90 -23.96 -4.85
CA GLY A 108 12.56 -23.41 -4.61
C GLY A 108 12.57 -22.05 -3.92
N SER A 109 13.41 -21.89 -2.89
CA SER A 109 13.55 -20.61 -2.18
C SER A 109 14.18 -19.53 -3.07
N GLU A 110 15.22 -19.87 -3.83
CA GLU A 110 15.86 -18.94 -4.77
C GLU A 110 14.88 -18.43 -5.83
N TYR A 111 14.03 -19.29 -6.40
CA TYR A 111 13.03 -18.86 -7.37
C TYR A 111 12.01 -17.89 -6.77
N ARG A 112 11.54 -18.17 -5.54
CA ARG A 112 10.56 -17.29 -4.89
C ARG A 112 11.18 -15.96 -4.49
N ALA A 113 12.39 -15.96 -3.94
CA ALA A 113 13.14 -14.76 -3.63
C ALA A 113 13.36 -13.90 -4.89
N ARG A 114 13.89 -14.49 -5.97
CA ARG A 114 14.11 -13.78 -7.24
C ARG A 114 12.83 -13.21 -7.83
N PHE A 115 11.71 -13.93 -7.74
CA PHE A 115 10.42 -13.42 -8.22
C PHE A 115 9.98 -12.17 -7.46
N TRP A 116 10.02 -12.19 -6.13
CA TRP A 116 9.65 -11.05 -5.31
C TRP A 116 10.60 -9.87 -5.47
N THR A 117 11.92 -10.11 -5.56
CA THR A 117 12.89 -9.06 -5.85
C THR A 117 12.62 -8.40 -7.21
N ARG A 118 12.36 -9.18 -8.25
CA ARG A 118 12.02 -8.65 -9.58
C ARG A 118 10.70 -7.87 -9.57
N ALA A 119 9.70 -8.35 -8.86
CA ALA A 119 8.43 -7.65 -8.70
C ALA A 119 8.61 -6.30 -8.00
N ALA A 120 9.40 -6.25 -6.92
CA ALA A 120 9.72 -5.01 -6.21
C ALA A 120 10.44 -4.03 -7.14
N ILE A 121 11.48 -4.46 -7.85
CA ILE A 121 12.23 -3.62 -8.82
C ILE A 121 11.28 -3.07 -9.90
N ALA A 122 10.43 -3.92 -10.48
CA ALA A 122 9.48 -3.50 -11.51
C ALA A 122 8.48 -2.46 -10.98
N PHE A 123 7.98 -2.65 -9.76
CA PHE A 123 7.05 -1.71 -9.13
C PHE A 123 7.73 -0.37 -8.82
N THR A 124 8.97 -0.39 -8.31
CA THR A 124 9.75 0.83 -8.11
C THR A 124 9.99 1.59 -9.41
N ALA A 125 10.38 0.88 -10.48
CA ALA A 125 10.57 1.48 -11.80
C ALA A 125 9.26 2.08 -12.36
N LEU A 126 8.13 1.40 -12.15
CA LEU A 126 6.80 1.90 -12.52
C LEU A 126 6.46 3.20 -11.78
N ILE A 127 6.68 3.25 -10.46
CA ILE A 127 6.45 4.47 -9.65
C ILE A 127 7.32 5.61 -10.17
N ILE A 128 8.63 5.40 -10.33
CA ILE A 128 9.56 6.42 -10.84
C ILE A 128 9.11 6.93 -12.21
N GLY A 129 8.73 6.02 -13.11
CA GLY A 129 8.24 6.36 -14.44
C GLY A 129 6.95 7.18 -14.39
N ALA A 130 6.00 6.79 -13.53
CA ALA A 130 4.76 7.53 -13.32
C ALA A 130 5.03 8.93 -12.76
N THR A 131 5.90 9.06 -11.75
CA THR A 131 6.30 10.36 -11.19
C THR A 131 6.96 11.26 -12.23
N ALA A 132 7.88 10.72 -13.04
CA ALA A 132 8.53 11.47 -14.11
C ALA A 132 7.51 11.93 -15.18
N LEU A 133 6.55 11.07 -15.54
CA LEU A 133 5.48 11.42 -16.47
C LEU A 133 4.56 12.51 -15.89
N THR A 134 4.22 12.43 -14.60
CA THR A 134 3.47 13.48 -13.91
C THR A 134 4.24 14.79 -13.92
N LEU A 135 5.53 14.78 -13.58
CA LEU A 135 6.36 15.99 -13.62
C LEU A 135 6.47 16.58 -15.03
N ARG A 136 6.48 15.73 -16.07
CA ARG A 136 6.53 16.17 -17.47
C ARG A 136 5.22 16.79 -17.97
N ASN A 137 4.08 16.27 -17.51
CA ASN A 137 2.76 16.65 -18.04
C ASN A 137 1.95 17.55 -17.11
N ALA A 138 2.36 17.72 -15.85
CA ALA A 138 1.63 18.54 -14.89
C ALA A 138 1.68 20.02 -15.31
N PRO A 139 0.54 20.75 -15.27
CA PRO A 139 0.54 22.19 -15.46
C PRO A 139 1.40 22.86 -14.37
N THR A 140 2.36 23.68 -14.77
CA THR A 140 3.30 24.35 -13.86
C THR A 140 2.71 25.58 -13.17
N HIS A 141 1.59 26.10 -13.69
CA HIS A 141 0.90 27.24 -13.12
C HIS A 141 -0.60 27.01 -13.14
N TYR A 142 -1.25 27.51 -12.10
CA TYR A 142 -2.70 27.54 -12.03
C TYR A 142 -3.20 28.80 -12.76
N GLU A 143 -4.00 28.61 -13.81
CA GLU A 143 -4.80 29.68 -14.38
C GLU A 143 -6.16 29.70 -13.69
N PRO A 144 -6.47 30.75 -12.90
CA PRO A 144 -7.78 30.86 -12.29
C PRO A 144 -8.84 30.96 -13.40
N PRO A 145 -9.95 30.19 -13.29
CA PRO A 145 -11.03 30.30 -14.26
C PRO A 145 -11.56 31.73 -14.23
N GLN A 146 -11.68 32.35 -15.40
CA GLN A 146 -12.25 33.69 -15.49
C GLN A 146 -13.68 33.65 -14.96
N ALA A 147 -13.94 34.44 -13.91
CA ALA A 147 -15.28 34.60 -13.39
C ALA A 147 -16.16 35.22 -14.50
N PRO A 148 -17.41 34.73 -14.68
CA PRO A 148 -18.33 35.33 -15.63
C PRO A 148 -18.54 36.81 -15.26
N GLY A 149 -18.40 37.69 -16.26
CA GLY A 149 -18.55 39.13 -16.06
C GLY A 149 -19.92 39.45 -15.45
N ARG A 150 -19.95 40.07 -14.27
CA ARG A 150 -21.17 40.58 -13.66
C ARG A 150 -21.37 42.01 -14.13
N ALA A 151 -22.53 42.32 -14.69
CA ALA A 151 -22.89 43.70 -14.99
C ALA A 151 -22.91 44.51 -13.68
N ILE A 152 -21.95 45.42 -13.52
CA ILE A 152 -21.87 46.33 -12.37
C ILE A 152 -22.77 47.51 -12.71
N SER A 153 -23.91 47.64 -12.04
CA SER A 153 -24.72 48.85 -12.08
C SER A 153 -24.24 49.84 -11.02
N GLY A 154 -24.29 51.14 -11.31
CA GLY A 154 -23.90 52.19 -10.37
C GLY A 154 -22.45 52.68 -10.48
N VAL A 155 -21.72 52.30 -11.53
CA VAL A 155 -20.47 53.03 -11.86
C VAL A 155 -20.86 54.46 -12.19
N PRO A 156 -20.30 55.48 -11.51
CA PRO A 156 -20.56 56.87 -11.85
C PRO A 156 -20.29 57.08 -13.35
N PRO A 157 -21.15 57.79 -14.09
CA PRO A 157 -20.86 58.14 -15.48
C PRO A 157 -19.46 58.77 -15.51
N ARG A 158 -18.58 58.30 -16.41
CA ARG A 158 -17.14 58.66 -16.46
C ARG A 158 -16.89 60.08 -15.94
N MET A 159 -16.55 60.20 -14.66
CA MET A 159 -16.11 61.46 -14.05
C MET A 159 -14.62 61.65 -14.35
N GLY A 160 -14.22 61.37 -15.59
CA GLY A 160 -12.94 61.82 -16.07
C GLY A 160 -12.98 63.35 -16.20
N PRO A 161 -11.83 64.04 -16.11
CA PRO A 161 -11.78 65.43 -16.49
C PRO A 161 -12.45 65.59 -17.86
N GLY A 162 -13.31 66.61 -17.99
CA GLY A 162 -13.99 66.92 -19.24
C GLY A 162 -12.99 67.15 -20.38
N PRO A 163 -13.47 67.29 -21.63
CA PRO A 163 -12.59 67.65 -22.73
C PRO A 163 -11.77 68.90 -22.36
N LEU A 164 -10.46 68.84 -22.61
CA LEU A 164 -9.53 69.93 -22.31
C LEU A 164 -10.04 71.21 -22.97
N THR A 165 -10.13 72.29 -22.19
CA THR A 165 -10.44 73.60 -22.75
C THR A 165 -9.28 74.08 -23.62
N TYR A 166 -9.51 75.11 -24.43
CA TYR A 166 -8.46 75.69 -25.27
C TYR A 166 -7.24 76.14 -24.43
N GLU A 167 -7.48 76.75 -23.27
CA GLU A 167 -6.43 77.11 -22.32
C GLU A 167 -5.65 75.89 -21.83
N ASP A 168 -6.33 74.79 -21.49
CA ASP A 168 -5.67 73.55 -21.09
C ASP A 168 -4.83 72.95 -22.23
N THR A 169 -5.31 73.01 -23.47
CA THR A 169 -4.56 72.50 -24.63
C THR A 169 -3.30 73.30 -24.88
N THR A 170 -3.38 74.63 -24.83
CA THR A 170 -2.22 75.52 -25.02
C THR A 170 -1.22 75.39 -23.88
N LEU A 171 -1.69 75.25 -22.63
CA LEU A 171 -0.84 74.98 -21.49
C LEU A 171 -0.14 73.63 -21.64
N ARG A 172 -0.86 72.58 -22.06
CA ARG A 172 -0.26 71.24 -22.27
C ARG A 172 0.80 71.26 -23.36
N GLU A 173 0.59 72.00 -24.44
CA GLU A 173 1.57 72.15 -25.52
C GLU A 173 2.81 72.89 -25.04
N LYS A 174 2.64 73.99 -24.29
CA LYS A 174 3.77 74.71 -23.67
C LYS A 174 4.56 73.81 -22.73
N LEU A 175 3.87 73.10 -21.84
CA LEU A 175 4.51 72.19 -20.89
C LEU A 175 5.29 71.08 -21.62
N ARG A 176 4.74 70.50 -22.70
CA ARG A 176 5.47 69.52 -23.51
C ARG A 176 6.68 70.09 -24.25
N ALA A 177 6.64 71.36 -24.62
CA ALA A 177 7.73 72.01 -25.33
C ALA A 177 8.86 72.44 -24.39
N GLU A 178 8.52 72.91 -23.18
CA GLU A 178 9.48 73.46 -22.23
C GLU A 178 10.05 72.42 -21.26
N LEU A 179 9.32 71.35 -20.95
CA LEU A 179 9.83 70.28 -20.08
C LEU A 179 10.51 69.16 -20.90
N PRO A 180 11.76 68.78 -20.58
CA PRO A 180 12.39 67.61 -21.17
C PRO A 180 11.55 66.36 -20.88
N ASN A 181 11.32 65.51 -21.88
CA ASN A 181 10.60 64.24 -21.77
C ASN A 181 11.40 63.18 -20.97
N GLY A 182 11.73 63.47 -19.71
CA GLY A 182 12.41 62.57 -18.78
C GLY A 182 11.46 62.01 -17.73
N GLN A 183 11.68 60.77 -17.28
CA GLN A 183 10.92 60.16 -16.18
C GLN A 183 11.25 60.75 -14.80
N ASP A 184 12.15 61.73 -14.74
CA ASP A 184 12.58 62.34 -13.49
C ASP A 184 11.50 63.29 -12.97
N ARG A 185 10.87 62.89 -11.86
CA ARG A 185 9.87 63.69 -11.16
C ARG A 185 10.50 64.99 -10.68
N LEU A 186 9.89 66.11 -11.01
CA LEU A 186 10.25 67.43 -10.47
C LEU A 186 10.10 67.40 -8.95
N ALA A 187 11.20 67.59 -8.22
CA ALA A 187 11.17 67.75 -6.77
C ALA A 187 10.96 69.24 -6.42
N PRO A 188 10.08 69.57 -5.46
CA PRO A 188 9.87 70.96 -5.04
C PRO A 188 11.16 71.51 -4.41
N GLN A 189 11.57 72.71 -4.82
CA GLN A 189 12.65 73.43 -4.15
C GLN A 189 12.15 73.99 -2.83
N ALA A 190 12.80 73.58 -1.74
CA ALA A 190 12.55 74.16 -0.42
C ALA A 190 13.03 75.61 -0.43
N ARG A 191 12.16 76.52 0.02
CA ARG A 191 12.53 77.90 0.34
C ARG A 191 12.62 78.05 1.84
#